data_AF-A0A679H599-F1
#
_entry.id   AF-A0A679H599-F1
#
_cell.length_a   1.000
_cell.length_b   1.000
_cell.length_c   1.000
_cell.angle_alpha   90.00
_cell.angle_beta   90.00
_cell.angle_gamma   90.00
#
_symmetry.space_group_name_H-M   'P 1'
#
loop_
_entity.id
_entity.type
_entity.pdbx_description
1 polymer ?
#
loop_
_entity_poly.entity_id
_entity_poly.type
_entity_poly.pdbx_seq_one_letter_code
_entity_poly.pdbx_strand_id
1 'polypeptide(L)'
;MTGAVTNVNVGDLKRFPTSNMSNALAGNVPGIIARQTSGQPGKSTSEFWIRGISTFGASSSAYILVDGFERSSLDELNIEDIESFTVLKDASATAIYGSKGANGVVLITTKRGKAGKINIDAKVETSYNTRTITPEFVDGLSYASLMNEALVTRNLGMAYQPEELELFRTQMDPDFYPNVDWMDLILKTEHGVIALT
;
A
#
# COMPACT_ATOMS: atom_id res chain seq x y z
N MET A 1 -6.29 -5.44 -35.10
CA MET A 1 -7.00 -5.47 -33.81
C MET A 1 -7.12 -4.03 -33.33
N THR A 2 -8.33 -3.54 -33.03
CA THR A 2 -8.63 -2.10 -32.83
C THR A 2 -9.07 -1.74 -31.40
N GLY A 3 -8.74 -2.58 -30.41
CA GLY A 3 -8.98 -2.29 -28.99
C GLY A 3 -7.68 -2.24 -28.18
N ALA A 4 -7.63 -1.40 -27.15
CA ALA A 4 -6.53 -1.33 -26.19
C ALA A 4 -6.50 -2.59 -25.31
N VAL A 5 -5.81 -3.60 -25.85
CA VAL A 5 -5.42 -4.82 -25.14
C VAL A 5 -3.96 -4.65 -24.74
N THR A 6 -3.65 -4.87 -23.48
CA THR A 6 -2.27 -4.85 -22.99
C THR A 6 -1.93 -6.21 -22.44
N ASN A 7 -1.01 -6.90 -23.12
CA ASN A 7 -0.40 -8.10 -22.60
C ASN A 7 0.78 -7.69 -21.72
N VAL A 8 0.76 -8.11 -20.46
CA VAL A 8 1.79 -7.81 -19.48
C VAL A 8 2.79 -8.94 -19.49
N ASN A 9 4.07 -8.59 -19.61
CA ASN A 9 5.12 -9.56 -19.52
C ASN A 9 5.26 -10.06 -18.08
N VAL A 10 4.97 -11.34 -17.86
CA VAL A 10 5.06 -11.97 -16.54
C VAL A 10 6.50 -11.91 -16.00
N GLY A 11 7.51 -11.90 -16.87
CA GLY A 11 8.91 -11.75 -16.48
C GLY A 11 9.18 -10.42 -15.75
N ASP A 12 8.48 -9.34 -16.11
CA ASP A 12 8.63 -8.05 -15.43
C ASP A 12 7.92 -8.05 -14.09
N LEU A 13 6.79 -8.75 -13.98
CA LEU A 13 6.09 -8.92 -12.71
C LEU A 13 6.91 -9.75 -11.70
N LYS A 14 7.60 -10.81 -12.15
CA LYS A 14 8.43 -11.68 -11.31
C LYS A 14 9.67 -11.01 -10.72
N ARG A 15 10.10 -9.86 -11.26
CA ARG A 15 11.23 -9.09 -10.71
C ARG A 15 10.88 -8.44 -9.37
N PHE A 16 9.60 -8.32 -9.06
CA PHE A 16 9.11 -7.77 -7.81
C PHE A 16 8.65 -8.92 -6.92
N PRO A 17 9.43 -9.29 -5.89
CA PRO A 17 9.03 -10.30 -4.91
C PRO A 17 7.99 -9.68 -3.97
N THR A 18 6.76 -9.52 -4.46
CA THR A 18 5.63 -9.10 -3.63
C THR A 18 4.85 -10.34 -3.22
N SER A 19 4.46 -10.41 -1.94
CA SER A 19 3.60 -11.49 -1.44
C SER A 19 2.24 -11.52 -2.13
N ASN A 20 1.81 -10.37 -2.67
CA ASN A 20 0.51 -10.18 -3.28
C ASN A 20 0.68 -9.71 -4.72
N MET A 21 -0.03 -10.36 -5.64
CA MET A 21 -0.01 -10.05 -7.06
C MET A 21 -0.55 -8.67 -7.41
N SER A 22 -1.58 -8.21 -6.70
CA SER A 22 -2.18 -6.89 -6.87
C SER A 22 -1.16 -5.75 -6.72
N ASN A 23 -0.16 -5.93 -5.83
CA ASN A 23 0.91 -4.97 -5.62
C ASN A 23 1.91 -4.94 -6.79
N ALA A 24 2.20 -6.09 -7.41
CA ALA A 24 3.12 -6.16 -8.55
C ALA A 24 2.57 -5.43 -9.79
N LEU A 25 1.25 -5.21 -9.88
CA LEU A 25 0.64 -4.47 -10.98
C LEU A 25 0.89 -2.96 -10.90
N ALA A 26 1.12 -2.44 -9.68
CA ALA A 26 1.36 -1.03 -9.44
C ALA A 26 2.62 -0.56 -10.20
N GLY A 27 2.47 0.37 -11.14
CA GLY A 27 3.58 0.92 -11.91
C GLY A 27 4.14 0.03 -13.03
N ASN A 28 3.89 -1.28 -12.99
CA ASN A 28 4.36 -2.21 -14.03
C ASN A 28 3.36 -2.41 -15.18
N VAL A 29 2.06 -2.19 -14.93
CA VAL A 29 1.04 -2.31 -15.96
C VAL A 29 0.49 -0.93 -16.32
N PRO A 30 0.73 -0.45 -17.56
CA PRO A 30 0.22 0.85 -17.98
C PRO A 30 -1.30 0.93 -17.81
N GLY A 31 -1.81 2.03 -17.27
CA GLY A 31 -3.26 2.24 -17.11
C GLY A 31 -3.94 1.40 -16.02
N ILE A 32 -3.19 0.62 -15.24
CA ILE A 32 -3.66 0.13 -13.94
C ILE A 32 -3.22 1.10 -12.85
N ILE A 33 -4.17 1.46 -11.99
CA ILE A 33 -3.91 2.18 -10.75
C ILE A 33 -4.13 1.18 -9.63
N ALA A 34 -3.11 0.93 -8.82
CA ALA A 34 -3.22 0.10 -7.63
C ALA A 34 -2.91 0.95 -6.40
N ARG A 35 -3.71 0.79 -5.34
CA ARG A 35 -3.53 1.49 -4.08
C ARG A 35 -3.46 0.48 -2.95
N GLN A 36 -2.30 0.44 -2.30
CA GLN A 36 -2.13 -0.25 -1.04
C GLN A 36 -2.68 0.62 0.09
N THR A 37 -3.62 0.07 0.87
CA THR A 37 -4.23 0.78 2.01
C THR A 37 -3.46 0.57 3.32
N SER A 38 -2.69 -0.50 3.42
CA SER A 38 -1.91 -0.86 4.61
C SER A 38 -0.65 -1.65 4.24
N GLY A 39 0.43 -1.41 4.97
CA GLY A 39 1.69 -2.18 4.89
C GLY A 39 1.67 -3.48 5.71
N GLN A 40 0.53 -3.88 6.27
CA GLN A 40 0.41 -5.06 7.12
C GLN A 40 0.62 -6.35 6.31
N PRO A 41 1.60 -7.21 6.65
CA PRO A 41 1.77 -8.51 6.01
C PRO A 41 0.49 -9.36 6.09
N GLY A 42 0.12 -10.02 5.00
CA GLY A 42 -1.06 -10.90 4.93
C GLY A 42 -2.41 -10.18 4.80
N LYS A 43 -2.49 -8.87 5.02
CA LYS A 43 -3.69 -8.03 4.74
C LYS A 43 -3.43 -6.88 3.77
N SER A 44 -2.30 -6.92 3.07
CA SER A 44 -1.87 -5.91 2.10
C SER A 44 -2.52 -6.08 0.71
N THR A 45 -3.80 -6.43 0.63
CA THR A 45 -4.50 -6.49 -0.66
C THR A 45 -4.60 -5.09 -1.22
N SER A 46 -3.94 -4.83 -2.35
CA SER A 46 -4.14 -3.57 -3.06
C SER A 46 -5.46 -3.60 -3.81
N GLU A 47 -6.26 -2.56 -3.61
CA GLU A 47 -7.35 -2.25 -4.52
C GLU A 47 -6.73 -1.82 -5.85
N PHE A 48 -7.26 -2.30 -6.98
CA PHE A 48 -6.79 -1.90 -8.28
C PHE A 48 -7.94 -1.54 -9.23
N TRP A 49 -7.65 -0.63 -10.15
CA TRP A 49 -8.59 -0.10 -11.13
C TRP A 49 -7.92 0.01 -12.49
N ILE A 50 -8.70 -0.21 -13.55
CA ILE A 50 -8.26 0.00 -14.93
C ILE A 50 -8.79 1.37 -15.36
N ARG A 51 -7.87 2.31 -15.64
CA ARG A 51 -8.18 3.73 -15.95
C ARG A 51 -8.92 4.49 -14.84
N GLY A 52 -8.70 4.10 -13.58
CA GLY A 52 -9.28 4.76 -12.42
C GLY A 52 -10.74 4.40 -12.14
N ILE A 53 -11.38 5.15 -11.26
CA ILE A 53 -12.75 4.90 -10.82
C ILE A 53 -13.71 5.63 -11.77
N SER A 54 -14.35 4.89 -12.66
CA SER A 54 -15.36 5.42 -13.59
C SER A 54 -16.79 5.42 -13.03
N THR A 55 -16.99 4.84 -11.84
CA THR A 55 -18.33 4.50 -11.33
C THR A 55 -18.59 5.16 -9.98
N PHE A 56 -19.61 6.01 -9.90
CA PHE A 56 -20.05 6.64 -8.66
C PHE A 56 -21.02 5.71 -7.92
N GLY A 57 -20.62 5.22 -6.73
CA GLY A 57 -21.51 4.50 -5.80
C GLY A 57 -21.68 2.99 -6.01
N ALA A 58 -21.07 2.38 -7.04
CA ALA A 58 -21.04 0.93 -7.25
C ALA A 58 -19.61 0.37 -7.24
N SER A 59 -19.46 -0.95 -7.07
CA SER A 59 -18.15 -1.63 -7.09
C SER A 59 -17.39 -1.28 -8.37
N SER A 60 -16.25 -0.60 -8.20
CA SER A 60 -15.37 -0.13 -9.27
C SER A 60 -14.28 -1.14 -9.63
N SER A 61 -14.31 -2.33 -9.01
CA SER A 61 -13.34 -3.39 -9.27
C SER A 61 -13.42 -3.89 -10.70
N ALA A 62 -12.25 -4.23 -11.26
CA ALA A 62 -12.15 -4.86 -12.57
C ALA A 62 -12.64 -6.31 -12.52
N TYR A 63 -13.13 -6.83 -13.64
CA TYR A 63 -13.54 -8.22 -13.76
C TYR A 63 -12.34 -9.13 -13.95
N ILE A 64 -12.11 -10.07 -13.03
CA ILE A 64 -10.94 -10.96 -13.05
C ILE A 64 -11.36 -12.35 -13.50
N LEU A 65 -10.70 -12.87 -14.53
CA LEU A 65 -10.85 -14.23 -15.01
C LEU A 65 -9.52 -14.97 -14.93
N VAL A 66 -9.52 -16.10 -14.24
CA VAL A 66 -8.40 -17.04 -14.18
C VAL A 66 -8.81 -18.31 -14.89
N ASP A 67 -8.13 -18.63 -15.99
CA ASP A 67 -8.43 -19.79 -16.84
C ASP A 67 -9.91 -19.86 -17.29
N GLY A 68 -10.55 -18.70 -17.43
CA GLY A 68 -11.95 -18.57 -17.83
C GLY A 68 -12.96 -18.56 -16.68
N PHE A 69 -12.53 -18.70 -15.43
CA PHE A 69 -13.40 -18.65 -14.25
C PHE A 69 -13.26 -17.32 -13.50
N GLU A 70 -14.39 -16.77 -13.07
CA GLU A 70 -14.44 -15.53 -12.29
C GLU A 70 -13.77 -15.70 -10.93
N ARG A 71 -12.95 -14.70 -10.56
CA ARG A 71 -12.34 -14.60 -9.23
C ARG A 71 -12.62 -13.24 -8.61
N SER A 72 -12.79 -13.24 -7.30
CA SER A 72 -13.07 -12.02 -6.52
C SER A 72 -11.80 -11.23 -6.18
N SER A 73 -10.64 -11.90 -6.13
CA SER A 73 -9.34 -11.28 -5.84
C SER A 73 -8.21 -11.96 -6.60
N LEU A 74 -7.10 -11.23 -6.76
CA LEU A 74 -5.82 -11.72 -7.27
C LEU A 74 -4.92 -12.31 -6.18
N ASP A 75 -5.27 -12.16 -4.90
CA ASP A 75 -4.37 -12.50 -3.78
C ASP A 75 -4.15 -14.01 -3.62
N GLU A 76 -5.06 -14.83 -4.14
CA GLU A 76 -4.94 -16.30 -4.11
C GLU A 76 -4.01 -16.84 -5.19
N LEU A 77 -3.57 -16.01 -6.14
CA LEU A 77 -2.72 -16.42 -7.24
C LEU A 77 -1.26 -16.13 -6.92
N ASN A 78 -0.42 -17.13 -7.16
CA ASN A 78 1.01 -16.94 -7.17
C ASN A 78 1.45 -16.47 -8.56
N ILE A 79 2.31 -15.46 -8.61
CA ILE A 79 2.88 -14.91 -9.84
C ILE A 79 3.74 -15.93 -10.59
N GLU A 80 4.30 -16.90 -9.87
CA GLU A 80 5.11 -17.97 -10.45
C GLU A 80 4.28 -18.94 -11.29
N ASP A 81 2.99 -19.07 -10.99
CA ASP A 81 2.05 -19.97 -11.66
C ASP A 81 1.42 -19.34 -12.92
N ILE A 82 1.66 -18.06 -13.18
CA ILE A 82 1.09 -17.36 -14.33
C ILE A 82 1.90 -17.61 -15.60
N GLU A 83 1.21 -17.98 -16.67
CA GLU A 83 1.74 -18.06 -18.02
C GLU A 83 1.52 -16.76 -18.78
N SER A 84 0.32 -16.17 -18.68
CA SER A 84 0.03 -14.87 -19.30
C SER A 84 -0.92 -14.02 -18.48
N PHE A 85 -0.73 -12.70 -18.57
CA PHE A 85 -1.56 -11.70 -17.89
C PHE A 85 -1.97 -10.64 -18.91
N THR A 86 -3.24 -10.59 -19.27
CA THR A 86 -3.77 -9.67 -20.27
C THR A 86 -4.82 -8.76 -19.67
N VAL A 87 -4.75 -7.48 -19.99
CA VAL A 87 -5.69 -6.45 -19.52
C VAL A 87 -6.43 -5.86 -20.69
N LEU A 88 -7.76 -5.96 -20.64
CA LEU A 88 -8.68 -5.37 -21.60
C LEU A 88 -9.19 -4.05 -21.02
N LYS A 89 -8.87 -2.94 -21.69
CA LYS A 89 -9.11 -1.58 -21.17
C LYS A 89 -10.23 -0.83 -21.89
N ASP A 90 -10.57 -1.26 -23.09
CA ASP A 90 -11.58 -0.60 -23.94
C ASP A 90 -12.87 -1.39 -23.97
N ALA A 91 -13.99 -0.66 -24.05
CA ALA A 91 -15.33 -1.22 -24.13
C ALA A 91 -15.53 -2.20 -25.30
N SER A 92 -14.83 -2.00 -26.42
CA SER A 92 -14.89 -2.90 -27.57
C SER A 92 -14.23 -4.26 -27.29
N ALA A 93 -13.17 -4.29 -26.48
CA ALA A 93 -12.51 -5.51 -26.06
C ALA A 93 -13.24 -6.21 -24.91
N THR A 94 -13.92 -5.44 -24.04
CA THR A 94 -14.64 -5.99 -22.88
C THR A 94 -16.10 -6.34 -23.16
N ALA A 95 -16.66 -5.94 -24.31
CA ALA A 95 -18.05 -6.18 -24.69
C ALA A 95 -18.50 -7.63 -24.58
N ILE A 96 -17.60 -8.59 -24.85
CA ILE A 96 -17.85 -10.03 -24.76
C ILE A 96 -18.18 -10.46 -23.32
N TYR A 97 -17.69 -9.73 -22.32
CA TYR A 97 -17.88 -10.01 -20.90
C TYR A 97 -19.05 -9.23 -20.28
N GLY A 98 -19.83 -8.51 -21.09
CA GLY A 98 -21.05 -7.82 -20.67
C GLY A 98 -20.84 -6.72 -19.63
N SER A 99 -21.83 -6.54 -18.76
CA SER A 99 -21.83 -5.46 -17.74
C SER A 99 -20.68 -5.58 -16.74
N LYS A 100 -20.19 -6.79 -16.45
CA LYS A 100 -19.04 -7.00 -15.56
C LYS A 100 -17.74 -6.45 -16.16
N GLY A 101 -17.60 -6.48 -17.49
CA GLY A 101 -16.44 -5.93 -18.20
C GLY A 101 -16.44 -4.40 -18.34
N ALA A 102 -17.44 -3.68 -17.82
CA ALA A 102 -17.54 -2.23 -17.95
C ALA A 102 -16.37 -1.48 -17.28
N ASN A 103 -15.84 -2.00 -16.17
CA ASN A 103 -14.69 -1.44 -15.45
C ASN A 103 -13.34 -2.00 -15.94
N GLY A 104 -13.32 -2.72 -17.08
CA GLY A 104 -12.16 -3.44 -17.58
C GLY A 104 -12.13 -4.91 -17.16
N VAL A 105 -11.35 -5.72 -17.90
CA VAL A 105 -11.23 -7.16 -17.68
C VAL A 105 -9.75 -7.56 -17.57
N VAL A 106 -9.42 -8.35 -16.57
CA VAL A 106 -8.12 -8.97 -16.37
C VAL A 106 -8.24 -10.46 -16.69
N LEU A 107 -7.50 -10.92 -17.68
CA LEU A 107 -7.42 -12.30 -18.11
C LEU A 107 -6.08 -12.88 -17.64
N ILE A 108 -6.14 -13.97 -16.89
CA ILE A 108 -4.99 -14.69 -16.39
C ILE A 108 -5.06 -16.12 -16.89
N THR A 109 -3.95 -16.59 -17.45
CA THR A 109 -3.77 -18.00 -17.80
C THR A 109 -2.69 -18.59 -16.93
N THR A 110 -2.99 -19.70 -16.26
CA THR A 110 -2.01 -20.41 -15.43
C THR A 110 -1.17 -21.36 -16.28
N LYS A 111 0.06 -21.60 -15.84
CA LYS A 111 0.97 -22.56 -16.45
C LYS A 111 0.38 -23.96 -16.35
N ARG A 112 0.36 -24.67 -17.47
CA ARG A 112 -0.04 -26.08 -17.53
C ARG A 112 1.17 -26.99 -17.76
N GLY A 113 1.07 -28.21 -17.25
CA GLY A 113 2.06 -29.26 -17.52
C GLY A 113 2.19 -29.52 -19.01
N LYS A 114 3.42 -29.56 -19.53
CA LYS A 114 3.75 -29.89 -20.92
C LYS A 114 4.35 -31.28 -20.97
N ALA A 115 4.02 -32.06 -22.00
CA ALA A 115 4.63 -33.36 -22.22
C ALA A 115 6.13 -33.19 -22.49
N GLY A 116 6.98 -33.97 -21.82
CA GLY A 116 8.43 -33.87 -21.97
C GLY A 116 9.21 -34.16 -20.70
N LYS A 117 10.43 -33.63 -20.61
CA LYS A 117 11.29 -33.77 -19.43
C LYS A 117 10.71 -33.01 -18.25
N ILE A 118 10.78 -33.62 -17.07
CA ILE A 118 10.38 -33.00 -15.81
C ILE A 118 11.40 -31.89 -15.49
N ASN A 119 10.90 -30.68 -15.34
CA ASN A 119 11.66 -29.54 -14.83
C ASN A 119 11.16 -29.23 -13.42
N ILE A 120 12.08 -29.13 -12.46
CA ILE A 120 11.78 -28.80 -11.06
C ILE A 120 12.55 -27.53 -10.74
N ASP A 121 11.82 -26.47 -10.43
CA ASP A 121 12.35 -25.18 -10.02
C ASP A 121 12.02 -24.94 -8.55
N ALA A 122 13.01 -24.55 -7.76
CA ALA A 122 12.85 -24.19 -6.36
C ALA A 122 13.40 -22.78 -6.12
N LYS A 123 12.65 -21.97 -5.36
CA LYS A 123 12.98 -20.58 -5.06
C LYS A 123 12.84 -20.38 -3.56
N VAL A 124 13.83 -19.72 -2.96
CA VAL A 124 13.81 -19.31 -1.55
C VAL A 124 13.99 -17.80 -1.51
N GLU A 125 13.05 -17.11 -0.88
CA GLU A 125 13.07 -15.67 -0.71
C GLU A 125 12.97 -15.33 0.77
N THR A 126 13.68 -14.29 1.18
CA THR A 126 13.58 -13.72 2.53
C THR A 126 13.37 -12.21 2.39
N SER A 127 12.46 -11.66 3.19
CA SER A 127 12.14 -10.24 3.19
C SER A 127 12.11 -9.72 4.61
N TYR A 128 12.63 -8.51 4.79
CA TYR A 128 12.59 -7.79 6.06
C TYR A 128 11.85 -6.47 5.82
N ASN A 129 10.81 -6.22 6.61
CA ASN A 129 10.00 -5.01 6.48
C ASN A 129 10.27 -4.08 7.66
N THR A 130 10.55 -2.82 7.37
CA THR A 130 10.77 -1.77 8.38
C THR A 130 9.82 -0.60 8.14
N ARG A 131 9.68 0.25 9.15
CA ARG A 131 8.79 1.42 9.09
C ARG A 131 9.32 2.38 8.03
N THR A 132 8.48 2.71 7.04
CA THR A 132 8.87 3.61 5.93
C THR A 132 8.98 5.06 6.38
N ILE A 133 8.08 5.51 7.26
CA ILE A 133 8.04 6.88 7.78
C ILE A 133 7.75 6.79 9.27
N THR A 134 8.59 7.42 10.07
CA THR A 134 8.32 7.66 11.49
C THR A 134 8.01 9.15 11.63
N PRO A 135 6.83 9.55 12.10
CA PRO A 135 6.52 10.96 12.31
C PRO A 135 7.51 11.57 13.31
N GLU A 136 8.06 12.74 12.95
CA GLU A 136 8.84 13.56 13.88
C GLU A 136 7.87 14.44 14.67
N PHE A 137 8.00 14.43 15.99
CA PHE A 137 7.23 15.29 16.87
C PHE A 137 7.99 16.58 17.13
N VAL A 138 7.25 17.69 17.19
CA VAL A 138 7.81 18.98 17.60
C VAL A 138 8.07 18.99 19.11
N ASP A 139 8.95 19.88 19.55
CA ASP A 139 9.20 20.12 20.97
C ASP A 139 7.95 20.66 21.69
N GLY A 140 7.95 20.56 23.02
CA GLY A 140 6.79 20.93 23.85
C GLY A 140 6.35 22.39 23.67
N LEU A 141 7.30 23.33 23.50
CA LEU A 141 6.98 24.75 23.29
C LEU A 141 6.35 24.98 21.92
N SER A 142 6.93 24.39 20.87
CA SER A 142 6.36 24.43 19.52
C SER A 142 4.97 23.81 19.47
N TYR A 143 4.75 22.69 20.15
CA TYR A 143 3.43 22.07 20.28
C TYR A 143 2.41 23.01 20.93
N ALA A 144 2.75 23.59 22.09
CA ALA A 144 1.87 24.49 22.83
C ALA A 144 1.53 25.77 22.04
N SER A 145 2.52 26.31 21.31
CA SER A 145 2.35 27.47 20.44
C SER A 145 1.42 27.17 19.26
N LEU A 146 1.62 26.04 18.56
CA LEU A 146 0.77 25.60 17.45
C LEU A 146 -0.66 25.28 17.92
N MET A 147 -0.82 24.73 19.12
CA MET A 147 -2.14 24.49 19.71
C MET A 147 -2.90 25.80 19.93
N ASN A 148 -2.23 26.80 20.51
CA ASN A 148 -2.83 28.12 20.69
C ASN A 148 -3.18 28.76 19.35
N GLU A 149 -2.28 28.72 18.37
CA GLU A 149 -2.55 29.23 17.02
C GLU A 149 -3.79 28.57 16.40
N ALA A 150 -3.91 27.24 16.52
CA ALA A 150 -5.04 26.47 16.00
C ALA A 150 -6.37 26.83 16.69
N LEU A 151 -6.37 27.03 18.01
CA LEU A 151 -7.57 27.35 18.79
C LEU A 151 -8.02 28.81 18.60
N VAL A 152 -7.07 29.74 18.56
CA VAL A 152 -7.35 31.15 18.29
C VAL A 152 -7.93 31.31 16.89
N THR A 153 -7.38 30.62 15.89
CA THR A 153 -7.91 30.61 14.51
C THR A 153 -9.34 30.08 14.44
N ARG A 154 -9.71 29.14 15.32
CA ARG A 154 -11.06 28.57 15.42
C ARG A 154 -11.99 29.34 16.36
N ASN A 155 -11.53 30.45 16.93
CA ASN A 155 -12.25 31.26 17.92
C ASN A 155 -12.67 30.47 19.17
N LEU A 156 -11.84 29.50 19.59
CA LEU A 156 -12.06 28.63 20.74
C LEU A 156 -11.27 29.08 21.99
N GLY A 157 -10.61 30.25 21.92
CA GLY A 157 -9.71 30.74 22.96
C GLY A 157 -8.30 30.16 22.84
N MET A 158 -7.52 30.22 23.92
CA MET A 158 -6.17 29.67 24.02
C MET A 158 -6.14 28.53 25.04
N ALA A 159 -5.37 27.49 24.76
CA ALA A 159 -5.17 26.36 25.67
C ALA A 159 -4.08 26.66 26.70
N TYR A 160 -3.00 27.33 26.28
CA TYR A 160 -1.87 27.69 27.12
C TYR A 160 -1.78 29.21 27.24
N GLN A 161 -1.65 29.73 28.46
CA GLN A 161 -1.42 31.14 28.70
C GLN A 161 0.03 31.52 28.34
N PRO A 162 0.32 32.81 28.06
CA PRO A 162 1.68 33.26 27.76
C PRO A 162 2.70 32.89 28.84
N GLU A 163 2.30 32.91 30.11
CA GLU A 163 3.14 32.53 31.24
C GLU A 163 3.50 31.04 31.21
N GLU A 164 2.57 30.18 30.78
CA GLU A 164 2.79 28.75 30.64
C GLU A 164 3.74 28.43 29.48
N LEU A 165 3.67 29.19 28.39
CA LEU A 165 4.64 29.09 27.29
C LEU A 165 6.06 29.47 27.76
N GLU A 166 6.18 30.47 28.63
CA GLU A 166 7.48 30.82 29.24
C GLU A 166 7.99 29.72 30.18
N LEU A 167 7.12 29.00 30.90
CA LEU A 167 7.52 27.83 31.68
C LEU A 167 8.06 26.72 30.78
N PHE A 168 7.43 26.45 29.63
CA PHE A 168 7.98 25.54 28.62
C PHE A 168 9.34 25.99 28.09
N ARG A 169 9.51 27.30 27.82
CA ARG A 169 10.76 27.86 27.29
C ARG A 169 11.90 27.80 28.31
N THR A 170 11.60 28.10 29.56
CA THR A 170 12.59 28.22 30.65
C THR A 170 12.85 26.89 31.35
N GLN A 171 12.00 25.89 31.17
CA GLN A 171 12.06 24.58 31.85
C GLN A 171 12.14 24.73 33.38
N MET A 172 11.48 25.75 33.95
CA MET A 172 11.48 26.00 35.39
C MET A 172 10.60 25.02 36.17
N ASP A 173 9.58 24.44 35.51
CA ASP A 173 8.72 23.41 36.09
C ASP A 173 8.58 22.22 35.12
N PRO A 174 9.60 21.35 35.04
CA PRO A 174 9.62 20.22 34.11
C PRO A 174 8.59 19.13 34.45
N ASP A 175 8.08 19.09 35.69
CA ASP A 175 7.15 18.05 36.13
C ASP A 175 5.76 18.29 35.53
N PHE A 176 5.31 19.55 35.46
CA PHE A 176 4.04 19.92 34.84
C PHE A 176 4.15 20.35 33.38
N TYR A 177 5.32 20.89 32.96
CA TYR A 177 5.56 21.39 31.60
C TYR A 177 6.82 20.75 30.97
N PRO A 178 6.88 19.42 30.84
CA PRO A 178 8.04 18.72 30.30
C PRO A 178 8.24 19.02 28.81
N ASN A 179 9.50 19.20 28.41
CA ASN A 179 9.91 19.15 27.01
C ASN A 179 10.69 17.85 26.75
N VAL A 180 9.97 16.74 26.68
CA VAL A 180 10.54 15.40 26.52
C VAL A 180 10.16 14.85 25.16
N ASP A 181 11.16 14.37 24.41
CA ASP A 181 10.93 13.51 23.26
C ASP A 181 10.52 12.12 23.75
N TRP A 182 9.22 11.93 23.92
CA TRP A 182 8.64 10.64 24.33
C TRP A 182 8.89 9.55 23.30
N MET A 183 9.05 9.90 22.01
CA MET A 183 9.29 8.93 20.95
C MET A 183 10.70 8.36 21.07
N ASP A 184 11.72 9.20 21.27
CA ASP A 184 13.07 8.72 21.62
C ASP A 184 13.02 7.93 22.93
N LEU A 185 12.45 8.49 24.00
CA LEU A 185 12.47 7.84 25.32
C LEU A 185 11.82 6.44 25.33
N ILE A 186 10.67 6.27 24.66
CA ILE A 186 9.95 4.99 24.63
C ILE A 186 10.59 4.01 23.64
N LEU A 187 11.03 4.48 22.46
CA LEU A 187 11.58 3.60 21.42
C LEU A 187 13.05 3.23 21.64
N LYS A 188 13.77 3.90 22.55
CA LYS A 188 15.21 3.68 22.82
C LYS A 188 15.54 2.41 23.61
N THR A 189 14.60 1.48 23.80
CA THR A 189 14.78 0.32 24.70
C THR A 189 14.88 -1.05 23.99
N GLU A 190 15.37 -1.14 22.75
CA GLU A 190 15.67 -2.47 22.13
C GLU A 190 17.06 -2.62 21.49
N HIS A 191 18.00 -1.68 21.72
CA HIS A 191 19.40 -1.83 21.30
C HIS A 191 20.42 -1.68 22.45
N GLY A 192 20.01 -1.99 23.67
CA GLY A 192 20.94 -2.27 24.77
C GLY A 192 21.45 -3.69 24.67
N VAL A 193 22.49 -3.92 23.85
CA VAL A 193 23.34 -5.11 24.02
C VAL A 193 23.93 -5.02 25.42
N ILE A 194 23.38 -5.83 26.33
CA ILE A 194 24.02 -6.13 27.61
C ILE A 194 25.29 -6.90 27.25
N ALA A 195 26.39 -6.17 27.06
CA ALA A 195 27.71 -6.74 27.05
C ALA A 195 27.99 -7.25 28.47
N LEU A 196 27.87 -8.57 28.64
CA LEU A 196 28.48 -9.27 29.76
C LEU A 196 30.00 -9.17 29.60
N THR A 197 30.65 -8.42 30.47
CA THR A 197 32.03 -8.66 30.93
C THR A 197 32.14 -8.15 32.35
#